data_AF-A0A1Q3FBG9-F1
#
_entry.id   AF-A0A1Q3FBG9-F1
#
_cell.length_a   1.000
_cell.length_b   1.000
_cell.length_c   1.000
_cell.angle_alpha   90.00
_cell.angle_beta   90.00
_cell.angle_gamma   90.00
#
_symmetry.space_group_name_H-M   'P 1'
#
loop_
_entity.id
_entity.type
_entity.pdbx_description
1 polymer ?
#
loop_
_entity_poly.entity_id
_entity_poly.type
_entity_poly.pdbx_seq_one_letter_code
_entity_poly.pdbx_strand_id
1 'polypeptide(L)'
;MDSMTISAPVEPIWCLERRDSGHLFWRRESSKVKFRYDVEVLEFTKDPGEDQLLITDSEHREKSAADQRHQMSQMLVVCATCVAAIAVTVVLPWFLIGST
;
A
#
# COMPACT_ATOMS: atom_id res chain seq x y z
N MET A 1 -12.28 -24.42 -65.11
CA MET A 1 -12.22 -22.97 -64.81
C MET A 1 -12.93 -22.80 -63.49
N ASP A 2 -12.21 -23.00 -62.39
CA ASP A 2 -12.78 -22.93 -61.04
C ASP A 2 -12.13 -21.74 -60.34
N SER A 3 -12.83 -20.60 -60.36
CA SER A 3 -12.44 -19.42 -59.59
C SER A 3 -12.59 -19.76 -58.10
N MET A 4 -11.47 -20.07 -57.44
CA MET A 4 -11.39 -20.06 -55.98
C MET A 4 -11.43 -18.60 -55.52
N THR A 5 -12.64 -18.11 -55.25
CA THR A 5 -12.85 -16.84 -54.56
C THR A 5 -12.31 -16.99 -53.15
N ILE A 6 -11.06 -16.59 -52.92
CA ILE A 6 -10.47 -16.46 -51.59
C ILE A 6 -11.21 -15.30 -50.91
N SER A 7 -12.27 -15.63 -50.17
CA SER A 7 -12.87 -14.70 -49.23
C SER A 7 -11.82 -14.43 -48.16
N ALA A 8 -11.26 -13.22 -48.16
CA ALA A 8 -10.40 -12.76 -47.08
C ALA A 8 -11.17 -12.94 -45.76
N PRO A 9 -10.55 -13.50 -44.71
CA PRO A 9 -11.22 -13.63 -43.42
C PRO A 9 -11.63 -12.23 -42.95
N VAL A 10 -12.93 -12.06 -42.69
CA VAL A 10 -13.47 -10.81 -42.13
C VAL A 10 -12.73 -10.53 -40.84
N GLU A 11 -12.09 -9.35 -40.76
CA GLU A 11 -11.39 -8.94 -39.54
C GLU A 11 -12.41 -8.90 -38.41
N PRO A 12 -12.16 -9.61 -37.28
CA PRO A 12 -13.14 -9.69 -36.22
C PRO A 12 -13.36 -8.31 -35.59
N ILE A 13 -14.63 -7.90 -35.46
CA ILE A 13 -15.01 -6.68 -34.76
C ILE A 13 -14.82 -6.90 -33.26
N TRP A 14 -14.04 -6.02 -32.63
CA TRP A 14 -13.79 -6.01 -31.19
C TRP A 14 -14.46 -4.80 -30.56
N CYS A 15 -15.24 -5.04 -29.51
CA CYS A 15 -15.88 -3.99 -28.71
C CYS A 15 -15.14 -3.84 -27.39
N LEU A 16 -14.83 -2.61 -26.98
CA LEU A 16 -14.24 -2.31 -25.68
C LEU A 16 -15.37 -2.17 -24.64
N GLU A 17 -15.42 -3.06 -23.67
CA GLU A 17 -16.41 -3.04 -22.59
C GLU A 17 -15.72 -2.77 -21.23
N ARG A 18 -16.47 -2.20 -20.28
CA ARG A 18 -16.00 -1.91 -18.91
C ARG A 18 -16.71 -2.84 -17.92
N ARG A 19 -15.96 -3.51 -17.04
CA ARG A 19 -16.52 -4.27 -15.91
C ARG A 19 -16.94 -3.35 -14.78
N ASP A 20 -17.77 -3.87 -13.87
CA ASP A 20 -18.12 -3.22 -12.61
C ASP A 20 -16.89 -2.87 -11.75
N SER A 21 -15.80 -3.63 -11.89
CA SER A 21 -14.50 -3.36 -11.25
C SER A 21 -13.75 -2.16 -11.86
N GLY A 22 -14.27 -1.55 -12.93
CA GLY A 22 -13.63 -0.45 -13.67
C GLY A 22 -12.59 -0.87 -14.71
N HIS A 23 -12.23 -2.16 -14.80
CA HIS A 23 -11.28 -2.66 -15.80
C HIS A 23 -11.93 -2.76 -17.18
N LEU A 24 -11.17 -2.39 -18.22
CA LEU A 24 -11.57 -2.51 -19.63
C LEU A 24 -11.18 -3.88 -20.19
N PHE A 25 -12.01 -4.45 -21.05
CA PHE A 25 -11.70 -5.69 -21.76
C PHE A 25 -12.29 -5.67 -23.17
N TRP A 26 -11.60 -6.32 -24.10
CA TRP A 26 -12.12 -6.50 -25.46
C TRP A 26 -12.99 -7.74 -25.55
N ARG A 27 -14.19 -7.58 -26.11
CA ARG A 27 -15.14 -8.64 -26.39
C ARG A 27 -15.35 -8.77 -27.89
N ARG A 28 -15.36 -10.01 -28.38
CA ARG A 28 -15.71 -10.33 -29.77
C ARG A 28 -17.21 -10.58 -29.90
N GLU A 29 -17.84 -9.96 -30.89
CA GLU A 29 -19.25 -10.21 -31.25
C GLU A 29 -19.39 -11.51 -32.06
N SER A 30 -19.22 -12.67 -31.40
CA SER A 30 -19.49 -13.97 -32.03
C SER A 30 -20.00 -14.99 -31.01
N SER A 31 -20.64 -16.06 -31.48
CA SER A 31 -21.17 -17.16 -30.65
C SER A 31 -20.13 -17.83 -29.74
N LYS A 32 -18.83 -17.63 -30.02
CA LYS A 32 -17.71 -17.96 -29.12
C LYS A 32 -17.09 -16.67 -28.61
N VAL A 33 -17.14 -16.44 -27.30
CA VAL A 33 -16.52 -15.26 -26.68
C VAL A 33 -15.04 -15.56 -26.43
N LYS A 34 -14.14 -14.74 -26.98
CA LYS A 34 -12.72 -14.71 -26.64
C LYS A 34 -12.44 -13.37 -26.01
N PHE A 35 -11.82 -13.35 -24.84
CA PHE A 35 -11.43 -12.13 -24.14
C PHE A 35 -9.97 -11.81 -24.45
N ARG A 36 -9.67 -10.53 -24.65
CA ARG A 36 -8.28 -10.03 -24.70
C ARG A 36 -8.10 -9.05 -23.55
N TYR A 37 -7.09 -9.30 -22.74
CA TYR A 37 -6.67 -8.44 -21.64
C TYR A 37 -5.44 -7.68 -22.14
N ASP A 38 -5.56 -6.37 -22.32
CA ASP A 38 -4.39 -5.53 -22.59
C ASP A 38 -3.84 -5.07 -21.23
N VAL A 39 -2.62 -5.51 -20.91
CA VAL A 39 -1.90 -5.08 -19.70
C VAL A 39 -0.94 -3.97 -20.09
N GLU A 40 -0.98 -2.87 -19.34
CA GLU A 40 0.06 -1.84 -19.41
C GLU A 40 1.23 -2.29 -18.53
N VAL A 41 2.41 -2.45 -19.14
CA VAL A 41 3.64 -2.75 -18.41
C VAL A 41 4.33 -1.42 -18.14
N LEU A 42 4.31 -0.98 -16.88
CA LEU A 42 5.07 0.19 -16.44
C LEU A 42 6.46 -0.26 -16.03
N GLU A 43 7.45 0.14 -16.83
CA GLU A 43 8.86 -0.03 -16.49
C GLU A 43 9.30 1.17 -15.64
N PHE A 44 9.86 0.90 -14.46
CA PHE A 44 10.40 1.93 -13.58
C PHE A 44 11.92 1.87 -13.63
N THR A 45 12.54 2.98 -14.00
CA THR A 45 13.98 3.17 -13.80
C THR A 45 14.21 3.46 -12.34
N LYS A 46 14.95 2.59 -11.65
CA LYS A 46 15.38 2.83 -10.27
C LYS A 46 16.16 4.14 -10.20
N ASP A 47 15.77 5.03 -9.30
CA ASP A 47 16.48 6.30 -9.11
C ASP A 47 17.87 6.02 -8.51
N PRO A 48 18.97 6.51 -9.11
CA PRO A 48 20.32 6.25 -8.63
C PRO A 48 20.62 6.88 -7.24
N GLY A 49 19.78 7.79 -6.76
CA GLY A 49 19.83 8.38 -5.42
C GLY A 49 19.18 7.52 -4.32
N GLU A 50 18.35 6.54 -4.67
CA GLU A 50 17.78 5.61 -3.70
C GLU A 50 18.86 4.74 -3.01
N ASP A 51 19.97 4.46 -3.69
CA ASP A 51 21.11 3.76 -3.10
C ASP A 51 21.82 4.57 -2.01
N GLN A 52 21.71 5.90 -2.07
CA GLN A 52 22.29 6.80 -1.06
C GLN A 52 21.46 6.87 0.22
N LEU A 53 20.14 6.68 0.13
CA LEU A 53 19.27 6.61 1.31
C LEU A 53 19.54 5.35 2.14
N LEU A 54 19.83 4.22 1.49
CA LEU A 54 20.20 2.97 2.18
C LEU A 54 21.56 3.07 2.90
N ILE A 55 22.52 3.81 2.34
CA ILE A 55 23.81 4.06 3.00
C ILE A 55 23.62 5.05 4.16
N THR A 56 22.75 6.05 4.02
CA THR A 56 22.47 7.02 5.09
C THR A 56 21.73 6.39 6.28
N ASP A 57 20.90 5.37 6.06
CA ASP A 57 20.31 4.56 7.14
C ASP A 57 21.39 3.75 7.90
N SER A 58 22.45 3.31 7.20
CA SER A 58 23.57 2.60 7.84
C SER A 58 24.46 3.53 8.67
N GLU A 59 24.64 4.78 8.23
CA GLU A 59 25.34 5.85 8.96
C GLU A 59 24.48 6.48 10.08
N HIS A 60 23.16 6.19 10.13
CA HIS A 60 22.31 6.56 11.26
C HIS A 60 22.49 5.63 12.48
N ARG A 61 23.16 4.48 12.29
CA ARG A 61 23.40 3.51 13.35
C ARG A 61 24.47 3.95 14.36
N GLU A 62 25.32 4.92 14.00
CA GLU A 62 26.27 5.55 14.93
C GLU A 62 25.63 6.65 15.81
N LYS A 63 24.40 7.10 15.50
CA LYS A 63 23.58 7.97 16.37
C LYS A 63 22.76 7.21 17.43
N SER A 64 23.03 5.92 17.60
CA SER A 64 22.30 5.03 18.51
C SER A 64 22.23 5.51 19.97
N ALA A 65 23.21 6.26 20.49
CA ALA A 65 23.15 6.75 21.87
C ALA A 65 22.18 7.92 22.10
N ALA A 66 22.00 8.82 21.12
CA ALA A 66 21.08 9.95 21.24
C ALA A 66 19.64 9.54 20.94
N ASP A 67 19.46 8.66 19.95
CA ASP A 67 18.15 8.11 19.58
C ASP A 67 17.63 7.12 20.63
N GLN A 68 18.51 6.30 21.22
CA GLN A 68 18.14 5.46 22.37
C GLN A 68 17.77 6.31 23.59
N ARG A 69 18.45 7.42 23.87
CA ARG A 69 18.02 8.34 24.94
C ARG A 69 16.67 8.98 24.63
N HIS A 70 16.41 9.34 23.38
CA HIS A 70 15.12 9.90 22.98
C HIS A 70 13.99 8.87 23.12
N GLN A 71 14.20 7.64 22.63
CA GLN A 71 13.26 6.54 22.74
C GLN A 71 13.01 6.13 24.21
N MET A 72 14.06 6.06 25.04
CA MET A 72 13.92 5.84 26.48
C MET A 72 13.19 6.99 27.16
N SER A 73 13.46 8.25 26.78
CA SER A 73 12.75 9.40 27.34
C SER A 73 11.26 9.39 27.00
N GLN A 74 10.91 9.03 25.76
CA GLN A 74 9.52 8.90 25.31
C GLN A 74 8.80 7.76 26.06
N MET A 75 9.46 6.61 26.21
CA MET A 75 8.93 5.48 26.98
C MET A 75 8.69 5.86 28.44
N LEU A 76 9.63 6.56 29.08
CA LEU A 76 9.49 7.04 30.45
C LEU A 76 8.34 8.04 30.60
N VAL A 77 8.16 8.96 29.65
CA VAL A 77 7.05 9.92 29.65
C VAL A 77 5.70 9.22 29.54
N VAL A 78 5.58 8.21 28.67
CA VAL A 78 4.36 7.41 28.55
C VAL A 78 4.07 6.66 29.85
N CYS A 79 5.08 5.98 30.41
CA CYS A 79 4.94 5.28 31.70
C CYS A 79 4.52 6.24 32.83
N ALA A 80 5.17 7.40 32.94
CA ALA A 80 4.84 8.41 33.95
C ALA A 80 3.40 8.93 33.78
N THR A 81 2.98 9.19 32.53
CA THR A 81 1.61 9.61 32.21
C THR A 81 0.59 8.54 32.59
N CYS A 82 0.86 7.27 32.30
CA CYS A 82 -0.01 6.15 32.68
C CYS A 82 -0.13 6.02 34.21
N VAL A 83 0.98 6.11 34.94
CA VAL A 83 0.97 6.07 36.42
C VAL A 83 0.20 7.26 36.99
N ALA A 84 0.39 8.47 36.45
CA ALA A 84 -0.35 9.65 36.87
C ALA A 84 -1.85 9.50 36.61
N ALA A 85 -2.26 8.97 35.45
CA ALA A 85 -3.65 8.70 35.13
C ALA A 85 -4.28 7.69 36.10
N ILE A 86 -3.57 6.61 36.45
CA ILE A 86 -4.02 5.64 37.45
C ILE A 86 -4.15 6.30 38.84
N ALA A 87 -3.19 7.13 39.25
CA ALA A 87 -3.26 7.85 40.51
C ALA A 87 -4.48 8.78 40.57
N VAL A 88 -4.77 9.52 39.49
CA VAL A 88 -5.92 10.42 39.43
C VAL A 88 -7.25 9.67 39.39
N THR A 89 -7.31 8.52 38.72
CA THR A 89 -8.57 7.78 38.52
C THR A 89 -8.89 6.80 39.65
N VAL A 90 -7.88 6.28 40.34
CA VAL A 90 -8.06 5.25 41.38
C VAL A 90 -7.67 5.79 42.75
N VAL A 91 -6.48 6.35 42.88
CA VAL A 91 -5.93 6.74 44.19
C VAL A 91 -6.62 7.98 44.73
N LEU A 92 -6.82 9.03 43.92
CA LEU A 92 -7.51 10.25 44.38
C LEU A 92 -8.95 9.97 44.84
N PRO A 93 -9.81 9.26 44.08
CA PRO A 93 -11.14 8.91 44.56
C PRO A 93 -11.10 8.06 45.82
N TRP A 94 -10.18 7.10 45.91
CA TRP A 94 -10.04 6.25 47.09
C TRP A 94 -9.63 7.02 48.34
N PHE A 95 -8.71 7.98 48.21
CA PHE A 95 -8.35 8.88 49.31
C PHE A 95 -9.51 9.82 49.67
N LEU A 96 -10.24 10.36 48.70
CA LEU A 96 -11.38 11.24 48.99
C LEU A 96 -12.55 10.48 49.65
N ILE A 97 -12.77 9.21 49.29
CA ILE A 97 -13.80 8.34 49.90
C ILE A 97 -13.37 7.78 51.26
N GLY A 98 -12.07 7.52 51.46
CA GLY A 98 -11.52 6.88 52.65
C GLY A 98 -10.91 7.83 53.68
N SER A 99 -10.76 9.12 53.37
CA SER A 99 -10.26 10.17 54.27
C SER A 99 -11.37 10.88 55.06
N THR A 100 -12.61 10.37 55.02
CA THR A 100 -13.75 10.84 55.84
C THR A 100 -14.09 9.85 56.92
#